data_AF-A0A9Q0KEX6-F1
#
_entry.id   AF-A0A9Q0KEX6-F1
#
_cell.length_a   1.000
_cell.length_b   1.000
_cell.length_c   1.000
_cell.angle_alpha   90.00
_cell.angle_beta   90.00
_cell.angle_gamma   90.00
#
_symmetry.space_group_name_H-M   'P 1'
#
loop_
_entity.id
_entity.type
_entity.pdbx_description
1 polymer ?
#
loop_
_entity_poly.entity_id
_entity_poly.type
_entity_poly.pdbx_seq_one_letter_code
_entity_poly.pdbx_strand_id
1 'polypeptide(L)'
;MAMACYLQTKPPPFTLIWSRKTNLRCIPCKTQNPNSRPSNFISGARRILCSAEEHPFAQLNSSSVNTLTSSAEVRGSSASTLREICEGRVPEHVLRRAEEVGYIVPTDVQRQSLPTLLSGRDCILHAQTGSGKTLAYLLLIFSVVNAQRSAVQALIVVPTRELGMQVTKVARLLASKPMDHELEQKTCTVMALLDGGMLKRHKSWLKAEPPTVVVATIGSLCQMLEKHIFKLEAMRVLVVDEVDFMFNSSKQVYSLRKLLTSFSSINNRQTVFASASIPRHRHFLYDCRQQKWTKNDVVHVHLNPVQPMPSCLQHRFVICRDKERPQILLSLLHVDAPKSAIIFISEQSEKSKKAGHTPSSVRVIEFLRTSYSEYSEILLLEENMNFNLRATSLLEVRQSGSCILVATDIAARGIDLPETTHVYNFDLPKTAVDYLHRSGRTARKPFSDEKCTITNMITPKERFVLQRFENELMFHCNELSL
;
A
#
# COMPACT_ATOMS: atom_id res chain seq x y z
N MET A 1 -16.15 -3.35 -14.75
CA MET A 1 -15.15 -2.45 -15.36
C MET A 1 -15.05 -1.23 -14.45
N ALA A 2 -13.90 -0.77 -13.93
CA ALA A 2 -12.50 -1.03 -14.23
C ALA A 2 -11.70 -1.22 -12.93
N MET A 3 -10.80 -2.21 -12.92
CA MET A 3 -9.66 -2.27 -12.00
C MET A 3 -8.54 -1.53 -12.73
N ALA A 4 -8.13 -0.36 -12.24
CA ALA A 4 -7.03 0.38 -12.84
C ALA A 4 -5.71 -0.35 -12.52
N CYS A 5 -5.39 -1.33 -13.37
CA CYS A 5 -4.02 -1.76 -13.58
C CYS A 5 -3.29 -0.69 -14.38
N TYR A 6 -2.03 -0.45 -14.03
CA TYR A 6 -1.11 0.39 -14.77
C TYR A 6 -1.03 -0.07 -16.23
N LEU A 7 -1.70 0.67 -17.11
CA LEU A 7 -1.54 0.56 -18.55
C LEU A 7 -0.36 1.46 -18.95
N GLN A 8 0.82 0.86 -19.17
CA GLN A 8 1.82 1.48 -20.02
C GLN A 8 1.42 1.22 -21.48
N THR A 9 0.52 2.03 -22.02
CA THR A 9 0.28 2.06 -23.47
C THR A 9 1.36 2.90 -24.12
N LYS A 10 2.12 2.31 -25.06
CA LYS A 10 3.06 3.02 -25.93
C LYS A 10 2.35 4.22 -26.60
N PRO A 11 3.04 5.35 -26.83
CA PRO A 11 2.48 6.42 -27.66
C PRO A 11 2.25 5.89 -29.10
N PRO A 12 1.23 6.39 -29.82
CA PRO A 12 1.02 6.02 -31.22
C PRO A 12 2.24 6.46 -32.05
N PRO A 13 2.56 5.75 -33.15
CA PRO A 13 3.65 6.15 -34.01
C PRO A 13 3.32 7.52 -34.63
N PHE A 14 4.19 8.50 -34.39
CA PHE A 14 4.14 9.79 -35.08
C PHE A 14 4.25 9.55 -36.59
N THR A 15 3.18 9.86 -37.32
CA THR A 15 3.19 10.06 -38.76
C THR A 15 4.01 11.31 -39.05
N LEU A 16 5.18 11.12 -39.66
CA LEU A 16 6.02 12.18 -40.23
C LEU A 16 5.24 12.93 -41.31
N ILE A 17 4.71 14.10 -40.97
CA ILE A 17 4.28 15.10 -41.94
C ILE A 17 5.44 16.08 -42.11
N TRP A 18 6.08 16.02 -43.29
CA TRP A 18 7.03 17.01 -43.76
C TRP A 18 6.34 18.38 -43.89
N SER A 19 6.81 19.37 -43.15
CA SER A 19 6.52 20.78 -43.41
C SER A 19 7.80 21.59 -43.28
N ARG A 20 8.04 22.40 -44.31
CA ARG A 20 9.29 23.10 -44.63
C ARG A 20 9.54 24.30 -43.71
N LYS A 21 10.84 24.51 -43.45
CA LYS A 21 11.55 25.79 -43.28
C LYS A 21 10.96 26.81 -42.30
N THR A 22 11.74 27.07 -41.24
CA THR A 22 12.32 28.41 -41.01
C THR A 22 13.50 28.33 -40.04
N ASN A 23 14.60 28.93 -40.48
CA ASN A 23 15.86 29.15 -39.77
C ASN A 23 15.64 29.86 -38.43
N LEU A 24 16.44 29.54 -37.41
CA LEU A 24 17.20 30.53 -36.64
C LEU A 24 18.33 29.87 -35.84
N ARG A 25 19.42 30.64 -35.72
CA ARG A 25 20.83 30.24 -35.53
C ARG A 25 21.19 29.80 -34.11
N CYS A 26 22.11 28.84 -34.02
CA CYS A 26 23.00 28.64 -32.88
C CYS A 26 24.11 29.72 -32.84
N ILE A 27 24.47 30.20 -31.65
CA ILE A 27 25.73 30.94 -31.39
C ILE A 27 26.37 30.34 -30.11
N PRO A 28 27.69 30.06 -30.09
CA PRO A 28 28.34 29.36 -28.99
C PRO A 28 29.01 30.29 -27.95
N CYS A 29 29.12 29.73 -26.73
CA CYS A 29 30.09 29.91 -25.65
C CYS A 29 31.12 31.06 -25.69
N LYS A 30 31.23 31.82 -24.58
CA LYS A 30 32.51 32.40 -24.12
C LYS A 30 32.65 32.36 -22.59
N THR A 31 33.76 31.77 -22.17
CA THR A 31 34.41 31.86 -20.86
C THR A 31 35.17 33.18 -20.73
N GLN A 32 35.25 33.74 -19.52
CA GLN A 32 36.44 34.42 -18.96
C GLN A 32 36.27 34.68 -17.45
N ASN A 33 37.42 34.61 -16.75
CA ASN A 33 37.71 34.50 -15.31
C ASN A 33 38.19 35.90 -14.78
N PRO A 34 38.96 36.05 -13.68
CA PRO A 34 38.70 35.96 -12.22
C PRO A 34 38.98 37.31 -11.46
N ASN A 35 38.66 37.40 -10.15
CA ASN A 35 39.54 37.95 -9.08
C ASN A 35 38.78 38.40 -7.80
N SER A 36 39.05 37.77 -6.66
CA SER A 36 39.58 38.42 -5.42
C SER A 36 39.59 37.43 -4.23
N ARG A 37 40.77 37.18 -3.64
CA ARG A 37 41.00 36.50 -2.34
C ARG A 37 41.18 37.57 -1.21
N PRO A 38 41.65 37.24 0.03
CA PRO A 38 40.89 36.68 1.16
C PRO A 38 41.10 37.50 2.46
N SER A 39 40.42 37.16 3.57
CA SER A 39 40.88 37.60 4.92
C SER A 39 40.60 36.56 6.01
N ASN A 40 41.65 36.30 6.78
CA ASN A 40 41.77 35.39 7.92
C ASN A 40 40.93 35.80 9.13
N PHE A 41 40.49 34.81 9.93
CA PHE A 41 40.50 34.93 11.40
C PHE A 41 40.79 33.57 12.04
N ILE A 42 41.74 33.58 12.98
CA ILE A 42 42.27 32.47 13.78
C ILE A 42 41.66 32.58 15.19
N SER A 43 41.31 31.45 15.81
CA SER A 43 41.82 31.00 17.12
C SER A 43 40.83 30.08 17.86
N GLY A 44 41.38 29.04 18.51
CA GLY A 44 40.64 28.23 19.48
C GLY A 44 41.02 26.75 19.55
N ALA A 45 42.31 26.43 19.67
CA ALA A 45 42.79 25.08 19.92
C ALA A 45 42.73 24.70 21.42
N ARG A 46 42.36 23.45 21.73
CA ARG A 46 42.87 22.69 22.88
C ARG A 46 43.26 21.28 22.42
N ARG A 47 44.54 20.96 22.60
CA ARG A 47 45.18 19.63 22.46
C ARG A 47 45.36 19.01 23.85
N ILE A 48 45.69 17.71 23.85
CA ILE A 48 46.52 16.89 24.78
C ILE A 48 45.84 15.50 24.89
N LEU A 49 46.45 14.32 24.79
CA LEU A 49 47.76 13.77 24.36
C LEU A 49 47.62 12.22 24.47
N CYS A 50 48.33 11.47 23.60
CA CYS A 50 48.90 10.09 23.70
C CYS A 50 48.10 8.93 24.36
N SER A 51 48.26 7.65 24.01
CA SER A 51 49.44 6.89 23.59
C SER A 51 49.05 5.61 22.83
N ALA A 52 50.01 5.07 22.07
CA ALA A 52 49.98 3.78 21.39
C ALA A 52 51.02 2.85 22.02
N GLU A 53 50.70 1.56 22.15
CA GLU A 53 51.53 0.35 22.38
C GLU A 53 50.52 -0.82 22.48
N GLU A 54 50.64 -2.04 21.96
CA GLU A 54 51.59 -2.80 21.14
C GLU A 54 50.86 -4.08 20.66
N HIS A 55 51.29 -4.65 19.53
CA HIS A 55 50.76 -5.90 18.92
C HIS A 55 51.33 -7.18 19.59
N PRO A 56 50.78 -8.39 19.32
CA PRO A 56 51.32 -9.22 18.23
C PRO A 56 50.30 -10.06 17.41
N PHE A 57 50.47 -9.99 16.08
CA PHE A 57 50.42 -11.03 15.03
C PHE A 57 49.60 -12.34 15.16
N ALA A 58 48.73 -12.59 14.17
CA ALA A 58 48.82 -13.68 13.16
C ALA A 58 47.64 -13.59 12.14
N GLN A 59 47.85 -12.92 11.00
CA GLN A 59 47.97 -13.49 9.65
C GLN A 59 46.90 -14.52 9.21
N LEU A 60 46.10 -14.14 8.21
CA LEU A 60 45.91 -14.91 6.97
C LEU A 60 45.39 -13.99 5.85
N ASN A 61 45.94 -14.20 4.66
CA ASN A 61 46.01 -13.26 3.54
C ASN A 61 44.74 -13.13 2.69
N SER A 62 44.74 -11.97 2.04
CA SER A 62 43.98 -11.46 0.89
C SER A 62 43.49 -12.44 -0.18
N SER A 63 42.30 -12.15 -0.73
CA SER A 63 42.11 -12.08 -2.19
C SER A 63 40.77 -11.41 -2.58
N SER A 64 40.90 -10.28 -3.29
CA SER A 64 40.01 -9.80 -4.38
C SER A 64 38.51 -9.64 -4.13
N VAL A 65 38.09 -8.44 -3.70
CA VAL A 65 36.73 -7.93 -3.94
C VAL A 65 36.65 -7.49 -5.41
N ASN A 66 36.16 -8.38 -6.27
CA ASN A 66 35.77 -8.02 -7.63
C ASN A 66 34.52 -7.13 -7.56
N THR A 67 34.74 -5.83 -7.73
CA THR A 67 33.69 -4.85 -8.01
C THR A 67 33.37 -4.96 -9.50
N LEU A 68 32.33 -5.72 -9.85
CA LEU A 68 31.85 -5.82 -11.23
C LEU A 68 31.05 -4.56 -11.59
N THR A 69 31.76 -3.51 -11.98
CA THR A 69 31.23 -2.50 -12.90
C THR A 69 31.34 -3.05 -14.31
N SER A 70 30.30 -3.72 -14.81
CA SER A 70 30.17 -4.01 -16.23
C SER A 70 29.14 -3.06 -16.84
N SER A 71 29.64 -1.97 -17.42
CA SER A 71 28.99 -1.27 -18.53
C SER A 71 28.91 -2.25 -19.71
N ALA A 72 27.84 -3.02 -19.78
CA ALA A 72 27.49 -3.86 -20.91
C ALA A 72 26.35 -3.20 -21.69
N GLU A 73 26.59 -3.04 -22.99
CA GLU A 73 25.72 -2.46 -24.00
C GLU A 73 24.29 -2.99 -23.90
N VAL A 74 23.32 -2.07 -23.86
CA VAL A 74 21.88 -2.35 -23.91
C VAL A 74 21.53 -2.86 -25.31
N ARG A 75 21.67 -4.17 -25.54
CA ARG A 75 20.92 -4.87 -26.59
C ARG A 75 19.51 -5.12 -26.07
N GLY A 76 18.51 -4.69 -26.85
CA GLY A 76 17.10 -4.72 -26.47
C GLY A 76 16.62 -6.10 -26.03
N SER A 77 16.43 -6.28 -24.73
CA SER A 77 15.62 -7.36 -24.18
C SER A 77 14.16 -6.97 -24.37
N SER A 78 13.42 -7.74 -25.18
CA SER A 78 11.97 -7.72 -25.17
C SER A 78 11.52 -8.05 -23.74
N ALA A 79 10.87 -7.10 -23.07
CA ALA A 79 10.40 -7.30 -21.70
C ALA A 79 9.47 -8.52 -21.64
N SER A 80 9.78 -9.50 -20.79
CA SER A 80 9.01 -10.73 -20.69
C SER A 80 7.57 -10.48 -20.23
N THR A 81 6.63 -11.22 -20.81
CA THR A 81 5.21 -11.16 -20.44
C THR A 81 4.96 -11.83 -19.08
N LEU A 82 3.81 -11.53 -18.46
CA LEU A 82 3.42 -12.16 -17.19
C LEU A 82 3.29 -13.69 -17.36
N ARG A 83 2.76 -14.13 -18.51
CA ARG A 83 2.65 -15.53 -18.90
C ARG A 83 4.01 -16.22 -18.94
N GLU A 84 4.99 -15.63 -19.63
CA GLU A 84 6.35 -16.18 -19.71
C GLU A 84 7.01 -16.35 -18.34
N ILE A 85 6.83 -15.38 -17.42
CA ILE A 85 7.39 -15.47 -16.06
C ILE A 85 6.75 -16.61 -15.26
N CYS A 86 5.47 -16.90 -15.52
CA CYS A 86 4.69 -17.90 -14.79
C CYS A 86 4.59 -19.27 -15.48
N GLU A 87 5.20 -19.41 -16.64
CA GLU A 87 5.09 -20.58 -17.51
C GLU A 87 5.51 -21.86 -16.78
N GLY A 88 4.70 -22.93 -16.93
CA GLY A 88 4.94 -24.23 -16.29
C GLY A 88 4.80 -24.24 -14.76
N ARG A 89 4.50 -23.11 -14.12
CA ARG A 89 4.31 -23.01 -12.66
C ARG A 89 2.87 -22.69 -12.28
N VAL A 90 2.21 -21.80 -13.01
CA VAL A 90 0.82 -21.41 -12.77
C VAL A 90 -0.11 -22.16 -13.72
N PRO A 91 -1.28 -22.66 -13.28
CA PRO A 91 -2.23 -23.35 -14.16
C PRO A 91 -2.66 -22.50 -15.35
N GLU A 92 -2.74 -23.12 -16.53
CA GLU A 92 -3.02 -22.42 -17.81
C GLU A 92 -4.33 -21.63 -17.77
N HIS A 93 -5.38 -22.16 -17.15
CA HIS A 93 -6.66 -21.45 -17.04
C HIS A 93 -6.55 -20.14 -16.25
N VAL A 94 -5.68 -20.07 -15.25
CA VAL A 94 -5.44 -18.85 -14.46
C VAL A 94 -4.68 -17.82 -15.30
N LEU A 95 -3.68 -18.25 -16.08
CA LEU A 95 -2.90 -17.38 -16.97
C LEU A 95 -3.77 -16.80 -18.09
N ARG A 96 -4.56 -17.64 -18.75
CA ARG A 96 -5.55 -17.19 -19.75
C ARG A 96 -6.51 -16.17 -19.15
N ARG A 97 -7.03 -16.45 -17.95
CA ARG A 97 -7.96 -15.54 -17.28
C ARG A 97 -7.29 -14.22 -16.88
N ALA A 98 -6.01 -14.25 -16.50
CA ALA A 98 -5.24 -13.05 -16.23
C ALA A 98 -5.11 -12.19 -17.49
N GLU A 99 -4.82 -12.78 -18.65
CA GLU A 99 -4.72 -12.07 -19.93
C GLU A 99 -6.05 -11.49 -20.39
N GLU A 100 -7.16 -12.24 -20.29
CA GLU A 100 -8.52 -11.76 -20.62
C GLU A 100 -8.94 -10.53 -19.80
N VAL A 101 -8.47 -10.46 -18.55
CA VAL A 101 -8.72 -9.32 -17.65
C VAL A 101 -7.74 -8.15 -17.94
N GLY A 102 -6.71 -8.38 -18.75
CA GLY A 102 -5.73 -7.37 -19.18
C GLY A 102 -4.39 -7.43 -18.46
N TYR A 103 -4.11 -8.45 -17.65
CA TYR A 103 -2.83 -8.64 -16.95
C TYR A 103 -1.77 -9.27 -17.86
N ILE A 104 -1.36 -8.55 -18.91
CA ILE A 104 -0.41 -9.04 -19.91
C ILE A 104 1.03 -8.66 -19.53
N VAL A 105 1.25 -7.37 -19.23
CA VAL A 105 2.57 -6.83 -18.91
C VAL A 105 2.77 -6.84 -17.39
N PRO A 106 3.80 -7.50 -16.86
CA PRO A 106 4.04 -7.54 -15.42
C PRO A 106 4.48 -6.17 -14.92
N THR A 107 3.94 -5.76 -13.76
CA THR A 107 4.46 -4.60 -13.03
C THR A 107 5.85 -4.88 -12.50
N ASP A 108 6.60 -3.85 -12.07
CA ASP A 108 7.96 -4.04 -11.55
C ASP A 108 7.98 -4.98 -10.34
N VAL A 109 6.97 -4.91 -9.45
CA VAL A 109 6.89 -5.81 -8.29
C VAL A 109 6.64 -7.24 -8.71
N GLN A 110 5.82 -7.45 -9.74
CA GLN A 110 5.57 -8.79 -10.28
C GLN A 110 6.85 -9.34 -10.93
N ARG A 111 7.52 -8.54 -11.78
CA ARG A 111 8.75 -8.93 -12.47
C ARG A 111 9.87 -9.33 -11.50
N GLN A 112 10.06 -8.57 -10.42
CA GLN A 112 11.11 -8.86 -9.44
C GLN A 112 10.74 -9.96 -8.44
N SER A 113 9.47 -10.08 -8.07
CA SER A 113 9.06 -11.01 -7.01
C SER A 113 8.64 -12.39 -7.49
N LEU A 114 7.97 -12.50 -8.66
CA LEU A 114 7.40 -13.78 -9.12
C LEU A 114 8.45 -14.90 -9.22
N PRO A 115 9.67 -14.71 -9.76
CA PRO A 115 10.67 -15.77 -9.79
C PRO A 115 11.02 -16.31 -8.40
N THR A 116 11.09 -15.43 -7.41
CA THR A 116 11.38 -15.79 -6.01
C THR A 116 10.19 -16.43 -5.32
N LEU A 117 8.98 -15.92 -5.56
CA LEU A 117 7.74 -16.48 -5.01
C LEU A 117 7.54 -17.91 -5.55
N LEU A 118 7.63 -18.10 -6.86
CA LEU A 118 7.41 -19.39 -7.53
C LEU A 118 8.52 -20.41 -7.24
N SER A 119 9.68 -19.98 -6.73
CA SER A 119 10.73 -20.88 -6.24
C SER A 119 10.46 -21.42 -4.82
N GLY A 120 9.36 -21.03 -4.16
CA GLY A 120 8.98 -21.50 -2.83
C GLY A 120 9.69 -20.80 -1.65
N ARG A 121 10.38 -19.67 -1.91
CA ARG A 121 11.04 -18.88 -0.87
C ARG A 121 10.07 -17.94 -0.15
N ASP A 122 10.27 -17.76 1.14
CA ASP A 122 9.54 -16.74 1.90
C ASP A 122 9.92 -15.35 1.37
N CYS A 123 8.96 -14.43 1.32
CA CYS A 123 9.18 -13.15 0.67
C CYS A 123 8.50 -11.99 1.42
N ILE A 124 9.17 -10.84 1.47
CA ILE A 124 8.59 -9.56 1.87
C ILE A 124 8.46 -8.71 0.61
N LEU A 125 7.23 -8.46 0.19
CA LEU A 125 6.85 -7.61 -0.93
C LEU A 125 6.62 -6.19 -0.40
N HIS A 126 7.64 -5.34 -0.54
CA HIS A 126 7.62 -3.96 -0.11
C HIS A 126 7.57 -3.05 -1.34
N ALA A 127 6.36 -2.60 -1.67
CA ALA A 127 6.09 -1.75 -2.83
C ALA A 127 4.77 -1.01 -2.61
N GLN A 128 4.63 0.20 -3.13
CA GLN A 128 3.43 1.06 -2.95
C GLN A 128 2.09 0.37 -3.28
N THR A 129 0.99 0.90 -2.76
CA THR A 129 -0.36 0.45 -3.14
C THR A 129 -0.60 0.64 -4.64
N GLY A 130 -1.33 -0.28 -5.26
CA GLY A 130 -1.53 -0.27 -6.71
C GLY A 130 -0.35 -0.84 -7.54
N SER A 131 0.79 -1.17 -6.91
CA SER A 131 1.93 -1.78 -7.62
C SER A 131 1.68 -3.19 -8.15
N GLY A 132 0.58 -3.85 -7.80
CA GLY A 132 0.25 -5.20 -8.26
C GLY A 132 0.70 -6.35 -7.34
N LYS A 133 1.02 -6.07 -6.06
CA LYS A 133 1.37 -7.09 -5.04
C LYS A 133 0.32 -8.21 -4.93
N THR A 134 -0.96 -7.85 -4.98
CA THR A 134 -2.08 -8.80 -4.89
C THR A 134 -2.02 -9.86 -5.97
N LEU A 135 -1.81 -9.47 -7.22
CA LEU A 135 -1.69 -10.44 -8.32
C LEU A 135 -0.45 -11.33 -8.13
N ALA A 136 0.67 -10.77 -7.67
CA ALA A 136 1.89 -11.53 -7.46
C ALA A 136 1.72 -12.69 -6.45
N TYR A 137 1.14 -12.43 -5.28
CA TYR A 137 0.91 -13.50 -4.30
C TYR A 137 -0.25 -14.42 -4.67
N LEU A 138 -1.24 -13.96 -5.45
CA LEU A 138 -2.32 -14.83 -5.93
C LEU A 138 -1.81 -15.84 -6.96
N LEU A 139 -0.95 -15.42 -7.89
CA LEU A 139 -0.30 -16.32 -8.84
C LEU A 139 0.57 -17.36 -8.12
N LEU A 140 1.28 -16.95 -7.06
CA LEU A 140 1.95 -17.90 -6.17
C LEU A 140 0.97 -18.93 -5.60
N ILE A 141 -0.14 -18.49 -4.99
CA ILE A 141 -1.12 -19.40 -4.39
C ILE A 141 -1.62 -20.40 -5.44
N PHE A 142 -2.03 -19.93 -6.62
CA PHE A 142 -2.53 -20.81 -7.68
C PHE A 142 -1.47 -21.78 -8.22
N SER A 143 -0.18 -21.46 -8.13
CA SER A 143 0.91 -22.36 -8.53
C SER A 143 1.11 -23.56 -7.59
N VAL A 144 0.63 -23.48 -6.35
CA VAL A 144 0.92 -24.51 -5.33
C VAL A 144 -0.31 -25.22 -4.75
N VAL A 145 -1.51 -24.63 -4.89
CA VAL A 145 -2.72 -25.27 -4.37
C VAL A 145 -3.24 -26.36 -5.30
N ASN A 146 -3.80 -27.43 -4.73
CA ASN A 146 -4.48 -28.48 -5.46
C ASN A 146 -5.99 -28.39 -5.24
N ALA A 147 -6.74 -28.02 -6.28
CA ALA A 147 -8.20 -27.87 -6.22
C ALA A 147 -8.97 -29.19 -5.98
N GLN A 148 -8.35 -30.35 -6.20
CA GLN A 148 -8.97 -31.65 -5.92
C GLN A 148 -8.98 -32.01 -4.43
N ARG A 149 -8.12 -31.37 -3.63
CA ARG A 149 -8.02 -31.64 -2.21
C ARG A 149 -8.94 -30.70 -1.43
N SER A 150 -9.91 -31.30 -0.73
CA SER A 150 -10.85 -30.61 0.16
C SER A 150 -10.18 -30.23 1.49
N ALA A 151 -9.33 -29.21 1.44
CA ALA A 151 -8.63 -28.67 2.59
C ALA A 151 -8.19 -27.23 2.33
N VAL A 152 -8.09 -26.43 3.40
CA VAL A 152 -7.53 -25.08 3.31
C VAL A 152 -6.02 -25.18 3.10
N GLN A 153 -5.56 -24.74 1.93
CA GLN A 153 -4.17 -24.84 1.50
C GLN A 153 -3.48 -23.47 1.45
N ALA A 154 -4.24 -22.38 1.32
CA ALA A 154 -3.71 -21.03 1.39
C ALA A 154 -4.61 -20.12 2.22
N LEU A 155 -3.97 -19.25 3.01
CA LEU A 155 -4.64 -18.24 3.82
C LEU A 155 -4.06 -16.87 3.50
N ILE A 156 -4.94 -15.92 3.25
CA ILE A 156 -4.59 -14.51 3.05
C ILE A 156 -5.20 -13.72 4.21
N VAL A 157 -4.35 -13.19 5.07
CA VAL A 157 -4.75 -12.34 6.19
C VAL A 157 -4.73 -10.89 5.73
N VAL A 158 -5.85 -10.22 5.94
CA VAL A 158 -6.03 -8.80 5.61
C VAL A 158 -6.45 -8.02 6.87
N PRO A 159 -6.10 -6.73 6.96
CA PRO A 159 -6.51 -5.90 8.09
C PRO A 159 -7.99 -5.55 8.13
N THR A 160 -8.59 -5.29 6.96
CA THR A 160 -9.95 -4.76 6.86
C THR A 160 -10.82 -5.69 6.03
N ARG A 161 -12.12 -5.66 6.32
CA ARG A 161 -13.12 -6.39 5.53
C ARG A 161 -13.09 -5.93 4.08
N GLU A 162 -12.97 -4.63 3.83
CA GLU A 162 -13.05 -4.09 2.48
C GLU A 162 -11.87 -4.56 1.61
N LEU A 163 -10.65 -4.56 2.16
CA LEU A 163 -9.51 -5.16 1.46
C LEU A 163 -9.76 -6.66 1.21
N GLY A 164 -10.28 -7.37 2.21
CA GLY A 164 -10.63 -8.78 2.07
C GLY A 164 -11.63 -9.06 0.95
N MET A 165 -12.64 -8.20 0.78
CA MET A 165 -13.59 -8.29 -0.32
C MET A 165 -12.91 -8.06 -1.68
N GLN A 166 -12.01 -7.08 -1.77
CA GLN A 166 -11.25 -6.81 -3.00
C GLN A 166 -10.37 -7.99 -3.38
N VAL A 167 -9.55 -8.49 -2.44
CA VAL A 167 -8.68 -9.64 -2.66
C VAL A 167 -9.49 -10.87 -3.03
N THR A 168 -10.61 -11.13 -2.34
CA THR A 168 -11.51 -12.24 -2.67
C THR A 168 -12.06 -12.13 -4.09
N LYS A 169 -12.46 -10.92 -4.52
CA LYS A 169 -12.98 -10.69 -5.86
C LYS A 169 -11.93 -11.03 -6.93
N VAL A 170 -10.69 -10.59 -6.75
CA VAL A 170 -9.58 -10.90 -7.67
C VAL A 170 -9.27 -12.39 -7.66
N ALA A 171 -9.19 -13.01 -6.48
CA ALA A 171 -8.94 -14.45 -6.36
C ALA A 171 -10.03 -15.29 -7.06
N ARG A 172 -11.32 -14.96 -6.86
CA ARG A 172 -12.43 -15.64 -7.54
C ARG A 172 -12.43 -15.40 -9.05
N LEU A 173 -12.11 -14.18 -9.47
CA LEU A 173 -11.99 -13.82 -10.88
C LEU A 173 -10.95 -14.70 -11.59
N LEU A 174 -9.78 -14.86 -10.97
CA LEU A 174 -8.69 -15.70 -11.50
C LEU A 174 -9.00 -17.20 -11.42
N ALA A 175 -9.73 -17.65 -10.39
CA ALA A 175 -10.12 -19.05 -10.22
C ALA A 175 -11.34 -19.48 -11.07
N SER A 176 -11.97 -18.55 -11.79
CA SER A 176 -13.17 -18.81 -12.59
C SER A 176 -12.85 -19.76 -13.75
N LYS A 177 -13.76 -20.69 -14.07
CA LYS A 177 -13.59 -21.59 -15.22
C LYS A 177 -13.65 -20.80 -16.53
N PRO A 178 -12.89 -21.20 -17.56
CA PRO A 178 -13.16 -20.77 -18.92
C PRO A 178 -14.56 -21.23 -19.34
N MET A 179 -15.22 -20.45 -20.20
CA MET A 179 -16.58 -20.72 -20.71
C MET A 179 -16.63 -21.94 -21.63
N ASP A 180 -15.47 -22.41 -22.10
CA ASP A 180 -15.36 -23.57 -22.97
C ASP A 180 -15.39 -24.85 -22.12
N HIS A 181 -16.57 -25.48 -22.13
CA HIS A 181 -16.83 -26.80 -21.55
C HIS A 181 -15.89 -27.85 -22.14
N GLU A 182 -15.28 -28.70 -21.29
CA GLU A 182 -15.10 -30.15 -21.54
C GLU A 182 -14.38 -30.90 -20.41
N LEU A 183 -13.70 -30.24 -19.47
CA LEU A 183 -13.11 -30.93 -18.31
C LEU A 183 -13.86 -30.64 -17.00
N GLU A 184 -14.41 -31.69 -16.38
CA GLU A 184 -14.97 -31.75 -15.03
C GLU A 184 -13.94 -31.51 -13.91
N GLN A 185 -12.93 -30.66 -14.13
CA GLN A 185 -11.98 -30.33 -13.08
C GLN A 185 -12.68 -29.49 -12.00
N LYS A 186 -12.64 -29.97 -10.76
CA LYS A 186 -13.04 -29.22 -9.57
C LYS A 186 -12.27 -27.90 -9.51
N THR A 187 -12.98 -26.78 -9.42
CA THR A 187 -12.39 -25.43 -9.35
C THR A 187 -11.79 -25.15 -8.00
N CYS A 188 -10.70 -24.37 -7.98
CA CYS A 188 -10.17 -23.79 -6.76
C CYS A 188 -11.24 -22.93 -6.08
N THR A 189 -11.66 -23.31 -4.88
CA THR A 189 -12.71 -22.59 -4.13
C THR A 189 -12.10 -21.52 -3.24
N VAL A 190 -12.70 -20.32 -3.25
CA VAL A 190 -12.24 -19.16 -2.47
C VAL A 190 -13.34 -18.68 -1.52
N MET A 191 -13.06 -18.74 -0.23
CA MET A 191 -13.96 -18.27 0.83
C MET A 191 -13.45 -16.96 1.45
N ALA A 192 -14.38 -16.04 1.69
CA ALA A 192 -14.12 -14.82 2.46
C ALA A 192 -14.62 -15.00 3.91
N LEU A 193 -13.71 -14.99 4.86
CA LEU A 193 -13.97 -15.07 6.30
C LEU A 193 -13.69 -13.69 6.93
N LEU A 194 -14.62 -12.77 6.74
CA LEU A 194 -14.44 -11.35 7.11
C LEU A 194 -15.37 -10.98 8.25
N ASP A 195 -14.96 -9.98 9.05
CA ASP A 195 -15.75 -9.48 10.18
C ASP A 195 -17.14 -9.00 9.75
N GLY A 196 -18.14 -9.17 10.62
CA GLY A 196 -19.54 -8.83 10.35
C GLY A 196 -20.29 -9.80 9.43
N GLY A 197 -19.64 -10.84 8.90
CA GLY A 197 -20.28 -11.88 8.10
C GLY A 197 -21.09 -12.91 8.91
N MET A 198 -21.82 -13.79 8.21
CA MET A 198 -22.55 -14.93 8.81
C MET A 198 -21.58 -16.03 9.29
N LEU A 199 -20.85 -15.79 10.37
CA LEU A 199 -19.87 -16.73 10.93
C LEU A 199 -20.46 -18.13 11.17
N LYS A 200 -21.75 -18.23 11.54
CA LYS A 200 -22.44 -19.53 11.68
C LYS A 200 -22.48 -20.33 10.36
N ARG A 201 -22.83 -19.68 9.24
CA ARG A 201 -22.88 -20.31 7.91
C ARG A 201 -21.49 -20.70 7.43
N HIS A 202 -20.50 -19.82 7.62
CA HIS A 202 -19.11 -20.09 7.25
C HIS A 202 -18.53 -21.29 8.02
N LYS A 203 -18.88 -21.45 9.30
CA LYS A 203 -18.49 -22.63 10.09
C LYS A 203 -19.04 -23.92 9.55
N SER A 204 -20.33 -23.93 9.18
CA SER A 204 -20.96 -25.12 8.61
C SER A 204 -20.28 -25.49 7.28
N TRP A 205 -20.04 -24.50 6.42
CA TRP A 205 -19.37 -24.72 5.15
C TRP A 205 -17.92 -25.20 5.32
N LEU A 206 -17.12 -24.57 6.18
CA LEU A 206 -15.75 -25.01 6.49
C LEU A 206 -15.67 -26.47 6.96
N LYS A 207 -16.69 -26.95 7.68
CA LYS A 207 -16.76 -28.34 8.15
C LYS A 207 -17.23 -29.31 7.08
N ALA A 208 -18.19 -28.91 6.26
CA ALA A 208 -18.78 -29.77 5.24
C ALA A 208 -17.90 -29.88 3.98
N GLU A 209 -17.40 -28.75 3.48
CA GLU A 209 -16.56 -28.67 2.28
C GLU A 209 -15.52 -27.55 2.45
N PRO A 210 -14.36 -27.86 3.06
CA PRO A 210 -13.27 -26.91 3.23
C PRO A 210 -12.86 -26.25 1.89
N PRO A 211 -12.80 -24.91 1.82
CA PRO A 211 -12.35 -24.21 0.64
C PRO A 211 -10.84 -24.36 0.44
N THR A 212 -10.36 -24.28 -0.80
CA THR A 212 -8.92 -24.34 -1.10
C THR A 212 -8.17 -23.11 -0.57
N VAL A 213 -8.76 -21.92 -0.74
CA VAL A 213 -8.19 -20.63 -0.35
C VAL A 213 -9.16 -19.89 0.57
N VAL A 214 -8.62 -19.33 1.66
CA VAL A 214 -9.38 -18.45 2.57
C VAL A 214 -8.76 -17.07 2.60
N VAL A 215 -9.57 -16.04 2.42
CA VAL A 215 -9.23 -14.64 2.67
C VAL A 215 -9.92 -14.24 3.97
N ALA A 216 -9.17 -13.84 4.99
CA ALA A 216 -9.73 -13.60 6.31
C ALA A 216 -9.24 -12.30 6.95
N THR A 217 -10.12 -11.63 7.67
CA THR A 217 -9.67 -10.64 8.66
C THR A 217 -9.14 -11.35 9.89
N ILE A 218 -8.13 -10.75 10.54
CA ILE A 218 -7.46 -11.40 11.69
C ILE A 218 -8.44 -11.71 12.84
N GLY A 219 -9.42 -10.84 13.10
CA GLY A 219 -10.43 -11.02 14.15
C GLY A 219 -11.30 -12.26 13.91
N SER A 220 -11.90 -12.37 12.72
CA SER A 220 -12.71 -13.53 12.34
C SER A 220 -11.91 -14.82 12.27
N LEU A 221 -10.66 -14.77 11.81
CA LEU A 221 -9.78 -15.93 11.79
C LEU A 221 -9.47 -16.45 13.20
N CYS A 222 -9.09 -15.57 14.14
CA CYS A 222 -8.80 -15.96 15.52
C CYS A 222 -10.00 -16.68 16.17
N GLN A 223 -11.22 -16.19 15.94
CA GLN A 223 -12.42 -16.85 16.45
C GLN A 223 -12.62 -18.27 15.89
N MET A 224 -12.18 -18.55 14.65
CA MET A 224 -12.26 -19.90 14.09
C MET A 224 -11.17 -20.82 14.65
N LEU A 225 -9.96 -20.28 14.86
CA LEU A 225 -8.83 -21.01 15.43
C LEU A 225 -9.07 -21.38 16.90
N GLU A 226 -9.55 -20.43 17.71
CA GLU A 226 -9.89 -20.65 19.13
C GLU A 226 -10.98 -21.71 19.31
N LYS A 227 -11.87 -21.87 18.32
CA LYS A 227 -12.94 -22.88 18.32
C LYS A 227 -12.52 -24.20 17.67
N HIS A 228 -11.25 -24.33 17.27
CA HIS A 228 -10.70 -25.50 16.56
C HIS A 228 -11.48 -25.88 15.29
N ILE A 229 -12.12 -24.89 14.62
CA ILE A 229 -12.90 -25.10 13.40
C ILE A 229 -11.99 -25.03 12.17
N PHE A 230 -10.97 -24.17 12.24
CA PHE A 230 -9.99 -23.99 11.18
C PHE A 230 -8.71 -24.73 11.53
N LYS A 231 -8.28 -25.65 10.66
CA LYS A 231 -7.07 -26.45 10.83
C LYS A 231 -5.98 -25.97 9.88
N LEU A 232 -4.76 -25.85 10.40
CA LEU A 232 -3.62 -25.35 9.62
C LEU A 232 -2.83 -26.47 8.92
N GLU A 233 -3.06 -27.75 9.25
CA GLU A 233 -2.16 -28.85 8.86
C GLU A 233 -1.94 -29.00 7.34
N ALA A 234 -2.94 -28.66 6.52
CA ALA A 234 -2.85 -28.74 5.07
C ALA A 234 -2.37 -27.44 4.40
N MET A 235 -2.15 -26.37 5.18
CA MET A 235 -1.75 -25.08 4.64
C MET A 235 -0.31 -25.11 4.13
N ARG A 236 -0.13 -24.56 2.93
CA ARG A 236 1.17 -24.38 2.27
C ARG A 236 1.59 -22.93 2.23
N VAL A 237 0.64 -22.01 2.07
CA VAL A 237 0.94 -20.58 1.90
C VAL A 237 0.17 -19.74 2.93
N LEU A 238 0.90 -18.85 3.60
CA LEU A 238 0.34 -17.78 4.41
C LEU A 238 0.76 -16.44 3.81
N VAL A 239 -0.22 -15.63 3.41
CA VAL A 239 -0.01 -14.25 3.00
C VAL A 239 -0.54 -13.33 4.09
N VAL A 240 0.21 -12.28 4.40
CA VAL A 240 -0.18 -11.22 5.33
C VAL A 240 -0.08 -9.90 4.57
N ASP A 241 -1.22 -9.34 4.18
CA ASP A 241 -1.32 -8.14 3.34
C ASP A 241 -1.57 -6.88 4.18
N GLU A 242 -1.05 -5.73 3.76
CA GLU A 242 -1.01 -4.47 4.53
C GLU A 242 -0.47 -4.66 5.97
N VAL A 243 0.73 -5.25 6.07
CA VAL A 243 1.41 -5.52 7.36
C VAL A 243 1.51 -4.28 8.24
N ASP A 244 1.88 -3.15 7.66
CA ASP A 244 2.01 -1.87 8.35
C ASP A 244 0.75 -1.44 9.08
N PHE A 245 -0.42 -1.74 8.48
CA PHE A 245 -1.68 -1.49 9.14
C PHE A 245 -1.86 -2.38 10.36
N MET A 246 -1.67 -3.69 10.20
CA MET A 246 -1.86 -4.65 11.29
C MET A 246 -0.92 -4.39 12.46
N PHE A 247 0.27 -3.85 12.18
CA PHE A 247 1.25 -3.52 13.20
C PHE A 247 0.97 -2.24 14.00
N ASN A 248 0.03 -1.39 13.53
CA ASN A 248 -0.41 -0.21 14.26
C ASN A 248 -1.42 -0.52 15.38
N SER A 249 -2.07 -1.69 15.36
CA SER A 249 -3.04 -2.11 16.39
C SER A 249 -2.46 -3.20 17.28
N SER A 250 -2.28 -2.91 18.58
CA SER A 250 -1.70 -3.86 19.55
C SER A 250 -2.45 -5.19 19.62
N LYS A 251 -3.79 -5.16 19.53
CA LYS A 251 -4.63 -6.35 19.52
C LYS A 251 -4.40 -7.19 18.25
N GLN A 252 -4.35 -6.56 17.07
CA GLN A 252 -4.12 -7.26 15.81
C GLN A 252 -2.72 -7.86 15.76
N VAL A 253 -1.70 -7.14 16.26
CA VAL A 253 -0.32 -7.65 16.39
C VAL A 253 -0.27 -8.93 17.21
N TYR A 254 -0.88 -8.94 18.39
CA TYR A 254 -0.86 -10.12 19.26
C TYR A 254 -1.48 -11.34 18.57
N SER A 255 -2.66 -11.16 17.99
CA SER A 255 -3.37 -12.20 17.23
C SER A 255 -2.57 -12.71 16.02
N LEU A 256 -1.97 -11.81 15.25
CA LEU A 256 -1.14 -12.13 14.10
C LEU A 256 0.11 -12.91 14.50
N ARG A 257 0.79 -12.50 15.58
CA ARG A 257 1.95 -13.22 16.12
C ARG A 257 1.60 -14.65 16.51
N LYS A 258 0.46 -14.86 17.18
CA LYS A 258 0.00 -16.20 17.54
C LYS A 258 -0.21 -17.08 16.31
N LEU A 259 -0.86 -16.55 15.26
CA LEU A 259 -1.04 -17.26 14.00
C LEU A 259 0.31 -17.62 13.34
N LEU A 260 1.22 -16.64 13.24
CA LEU A 260 2.54 -16.84 12.61
C LEU A 260 3.34 -17.91 13.35
N THR A 261 3.33 -17.89 14.69
CA THR A 261 3.98 -18.91 15.51
C THR A 261 3.36 -20.29 15.27
N SER A 262 2.02 -20.41 15.25
CA SER A 262 1.34 -21.67 14.94
C SER A 262 1.62 -22.17 13.52
N PHE A 263 1.76 -21.27 12.55
CA PHE A 263 2.08 -21.63 11.16
C PHE A 263 3.56 -22.03 11.01
N SER A 264 4.46 -21.51 11.86
CA SER A 264 5.90 -21.73 11.76
C SER A 264 6.32 -23.21 11.90
N SER A 265 5.51 -24.03 12.58
CA SER A 265 5.74 -25.46 12.79
C SER A 265 5.33 -26.34 11.61
N ILE A 266 4.70 -25.78 10.57
CA ILE A 266 4.25 -26.53 9.40
C ILE A 266 5.40 -26.73 8.41
N ASN A 267 5.56 -27.98 7.96
CA ASN A 267 6.54 -28.34 6.94
C ASN A 267 6.13 -27.83 5.56
N ASN A 268 7.10 -27.53 4.70
CA ASN A 268 6.87 -27.02 3.33
C ASN A 268 5.98 -25.77 3.27
N ARG A 269 5.97 -24.99 4.34
CA ARG A 269 5.29 -23.69 4.40
C ARG A 269 6.01 -22.64 3.56
N GLN A 270 5.25 -21.65 3.11
CA GLN A 270 5.75 -20.42 2.52
C GLN A 270 5.00 -19.23 3.13
N THR A 271 5.74 -18.26 3.65
CA THR A 271 5.18 -17.03 4.23
C THR A 271 5.48 -15.84 3.31
N VAL A 272 4.46 -15.05 2.98
CA VAL A 272 4.59 -13.82 2.22
C VAL A 272 4.02 -12.65 3.01
N PHE A 273 4.83 -11.63 3.23
CA PHE A 273 4.39 -10.35 3.78
C PHE A 273 4.27 -9.34 2.65
N ALA A 274 3.12 -8.69 2.51
CA ALA A 274 2.90 -7.64 1.52
C ALA A 274 2.56 -6.32 2.22
N SER A 275 3.26 -5.25 1.88
CA SER A 275 2.98 -3.94 2.47
C SER A 275 3.44 -2.81 1.57
N ALA A 276 2.73 -1.68 1.66
CA ALA A 276 3.10 -0.45 0.98
C ALA A 276 4.31 0.23 1.62
N SER A 277 4.48 0.08 2.93
CA SER A 277 5.55 0.73 3.69
C SER A 277 5.91 -0.12 4.89
N ILE A 278 7.19 -0.34 5.16
CA ILE A 278 7.63 -1.01 6.39
C ILE A 278 8.63 -0.10 7.11
N PRO A 279 8.17 0.70 8.10
CA PRO A 279 9.07 1.50 8.92
C PRO A 279 10.16 0.61 9.53
N ARG A 280 11.42 1.01 9.39
CA ARG A 280 12.58 0.20 9.82
C ARG A 280 12.54 -1.22 9.24
N HIS A 281 12.26 -1.38 7.94
CA HIS A 281 12.15 -2.69 7.27
C HIS A 281 13.26 -3.70 7.64
N ARG A 282 14.51 -3.26 7.87
CA ARG A 282 15.60 -4.13 8.35
C ARG A 282 15.33 -4.77 9.73
N HIS A 283 14.75 -4.01 10.66
CA HIS A 283 14.32 -4.53 11.96
C HIS A 283 13.14 -5.49 11.80
N PHE A 284 12.17 -5.16 10.93
CA PHE A 284 11.07 -6.08 10.62
C PHE A 284 11.58 -7.41 10.03
N LEU A 285 12.52 -7.35 9.09
CA LEU A 285 13.24 -8.52 8.55
C LEU A 285 13.93 -9.34 9.63
N TYR A 286 14.59 -8.66 10.57
CA TYR A 286 15.22 -9.30 11.72
C TYR A 286 14.17 -10.02 12.58
N ASP A 287 13.07 -9.35 12.93
CA ASP A 287 11.98 -9.91 13.72
C ASP A 287 11.34 -11.13 13.02
N CYS A 288 11.12 -11.05 11.71
CA CYS A 288 10.60 -12.18 10.92
C CYS A 288 11.44 -13.45 11.07
N ARG A 289 12.77 -13.30 11.08
CA ARG A 289 13.72 -14.42 11.23
C ARG A 289 13.80 -14.89 12.68
N GLN A 290 14.00 -13.96 13.63
CA GLN A 290 14.16 -14.30 15.05
C GLN A 290 12.93 -14.97 15.63
N GLN A 291 11.74 -14.49 15.25
CA GLN A 291 10.46 -15.04 15.71
C GLN A 291 9.98 -16.22 14.84
N LYS A 292 10.79 -16.65 13.87
CA LYS A 292 10.49 -17.76 12.94
C LYS A 292 9.20 -17.59 12.14
N TRP A 293 8.75 -16.34 11.93
CA TRP A 293 7.62 -16.03 11.05
C TRP A 293 7.93 -16.38 9.60
N THR A 294 9.21 -16.26 9.22
CA THR A 294 9.75 -16.71 7.93
C THR A 294 10.86 -17.73 8.13
N LYS A 295 11.29 -18.37 7.05
CA LYS A 295 12.56 -19.11 6.96
C LYS A 295 13.73 -18.11 6.99
N ASN A 296 14.93 -18.62 7.24
CA ASN A 296 16.14 -17.80 7.35
C ASN A 296 16.52 -17.13 6.02
N ASP A 297 16.23 -17.78 4.90
CA ASP A 297 16.52 -17.36 3.53
C ASP A 297 15.46 -16.43 2.92
N VAL A 298 14.62 -15.79 3.76
CA VAL A 298 13.61 -14.82 3.31
C VAL A 298 14.21 -13.72 2.45
N VAL A 299 13.55 -13.45 1.32
CA VAL A 299 13.94 -12.41 0.36
C VAL A 299 13.09 -11.16 0.57
N HIS A 300 13.73 -9.99 0.57
CA HIS A 300 13.04 -8.70 0.60
C HIS A 300 13.05 -8.08 -0.79
N VAL A 301 11.91 -8.13 -1.47
CA VAL A 301 11.70 -7.43 -2.73
C VAL A 301 11.23 -6.02 -2.39
N HIS A 302 12.16 -5.07 -2.49
CA HIS A 302 11.92 -3.68 -2.14
C HIS A 302 12.03 -2.81 -3.39
N LEU A 303 10.89 -2.32 -3.85
CA LEU A 303 10.80 -1.47 -5.02
C LEU A 303 10.66 -0.01 -4.60
N ASN A 304 11.78 0.69 -4.78
CA ASN A 304 12.06 2.09 -4.51
C ASN A 304 11.90 2.55 -3.05
N PRO A 305 13.02 2.91 -2.39
CA PRO A 305 12.99 3.77 -1.22
C PRO A 305 12.62 5.19 -1.68
N VAL A 306 11.42 5.67 -1.33
CA VAL A 306 10.99 7.07 -1.46
C VAL A 306 11.21 7.67 -2.87
N GLN A 307 10.27 7.43 -3.79
CA GLN A 307 10.12 8.36 -4.92
C GLN A 307 9.49 9.66 -4.41
N PRO A 308 9.89 10.83 -4.94
CA PRO A 308 9.20 12.08 -4.62
C PRO A 308 7.71 11.95 -4.93
N MET A 309 6.88 12.61 -4.12
CA MET A 309 5.44 12.65 -4.35
C MET A 309 5.14 13.11 -5.78
N PRO A 310 4.09 12.56 -6.43
CA PRO A 310 3.72 12.96 -7.79
C PRO A 310 3.62 14.49 -7.95
N SER A 311 4.22 15.04 -9.00
CA SER A 311 4.27 16.49 -9.22
C SER A 311 2.89 17.12 -9.50
N CYS A 312 1.87 16.32 -9.80
CA CYS A 312 0.48 16.78 -9.93
C CYS A 312 -0.20 17.05 -8.59
N LEU A 313 0.42 16.64 -7.47
CA LEU A 313 -0.07 16.91 -6.12
C LEU A 313 0.41 18.27 -5.63
N GLN A 314 -0.54 19.17 -5.37
CA GLN A 314 -0.28 20.42 -4.69
C GLN A 314 -0.49 20.22 -3.19
N HIS A 315 0.60 20.27 -2.43
CA HIS A 315 0.58 20.18 -0.98
C HIS A 315 0.53 21.58 -0.37
N ARG A 316 -0.42 21.81 0.53
CA ARG A 316 -0.58 23.07 1.23
C ARG A 316 -0.98 22.85 2.69
N PHE A 317 -0.75 23.86 3.53
CA PHE A 317 -1.11 23.80 4.95
C PHE A 317 -1.62 25.14 5.46
N VAL A 318 -2.41 25.08 6.53
CA VAL A 318 -2.89 26.25 7.29
C VAL A 318 -2.59 26.04 8.77
N ILE A 319 -2.05 27.07 9.42
CA ILE A 319 -1.82 27.07 10.86
C ILE A 319 -3.09 27.57 11.56
N CYS A 320 -3.67 26.77 12.44
CA CYS A 320 -4.91 27.11 13.14
C CYS A 320 -5.00 26.47 14.52
N ARG A 321 -5.86 27.03 15.39
CA ARG A 321 -6.19 26.41 16.68
C ARG A 321 -7.30 25.38 16.48
N ASP A 322 -7.35 24.36 17.34
CA ASP A 322 -8.34 23.27 17.23
C ASP A 322 -9.80 23.75 17.19
N LYS A 323 -10.10 24.84 17.91
CA LYS A 323 -11.44 25.44 17.94
C LYS A 323 -11.85 26.10 16.63
N GLU A 324 -10.87 26.55 15.83
CA GLU A 324 -11.07 27.28 14.57
C GLU A 324 -11.14 26.33 13.37
N ARG A 325 -10.66 25.09 13.52
CA ARG A 325 -10.58 24.10 12.43
C ARG A 325 -11.89 23.92 11.67
N PRO A 326 -13.08 23.76 12.29
CA PRO A 326 -14.32 23.59 11.53
C PRO A 326 -14.63 24.77 10.60
N GLN A 327 -14.42 26.01 11.08
CA GLN A 327 -14.70 27.22 10.30
C GLN A 327 -13.71 27.40 9.15
N ILE A 328 -12.43 27.09 9.39
CA ILE A 328 -11.41 27.13 8.35
C ILE A 328 -11.67 26.08 7.29
N LEU A 329 -12.05 24.86 7.69
CA LEU A 329 -12.44 23.80 6.76
C LEU A 329 -13.61 24.25 5.88
N LEU A 330 -14.65 24.86 6.48
CA LEU A 330 -15.79 25.41 5.74
C LEU A 330 -15.34 26.47 4.73
N SER A 331 -14.47 27.38 5.15
CA SER A 331 -13.94 28.44 4.27
C SER A 331 -13.15 27.86 3.09
N LEU A 332 -12.31 26.85 3.36
CA LEU A 332 -11.57 26.13 2.32
C LEU A 332 -12.51 25.41 1.34
N LEU A 333 -13.56 24.74 1.83
CA LEU A 333 -14.53 24.06 0.98
C LEU A 333 -15.25 25.03 0.02
N HIS A 334 -15.59 26.24 0.48
CA HIS A 334 -16.17 27.27 -0.39
C HIS A 334 -15.17 27.77 -1.43
N VAL A 335 -13.91 28.05 -1.02
CA VAL A 335 -12.88 28.59 -1.91
C VAL A 335 -12.46 27.57 -2.97
N ASP A 336 -12.26 26.32 -2.57
CA ASP A 336 -11.79 25.27 -3.48
C ASP A 336 -12.93 24.68 -4.33
N ALA A 337 -14.19 24.80 -3.87
CA ALA A 337 -15.40 24.25 -4.47
C ALA A 337 -15.21 22.83 -5.04
N PRO A 338 -14.78 21.85 -4.21
CA PRO A 338 -14.32 20.56 -4.72
C PRO A 338 -15.50 19.68 -5.14
N LYS A 339 -15.55 19.25 -6.41
CA LYS A 339 -16.57 18.29 -6.89
C LYS A 339 -16.70 17.07 -5.97
N SER A 340 -15.59 16.54 -5.49
CA SER A 340 -15.54 15.47 -4.48
C SER A 340 -14.31 15.64 -3.60
N ALA A 341 -14.46 15.41 -2.30
CA ALA A 341 -13.36 15.53 -1.35
C ALA A 341 -13.39 14.47 -0.26
N ILE A 342 -12.22 14.14 0.29
CA ILE A 342 -12.10 13.34 1.50
C ILE A 342 -11.51 14.18 2.62
N ILE A 343 -12.19 14.20 3.76
CA ILE A 343 -11.78 14.90 4.97
C ILE A 343 -11.35 13.86 5.99
N PHE A 344 -10.05 13.79 6.25
CA PHE A 344 -9.47 12.86 7.20
C PHE A 344 -9.42 13.42 8.61
N ILE A 345 -10.02 12.66 9.54
CA ILE A 345 -10.09 12.98 10.96
C ILE A 345 -9.45 11.84 11.75
N SER A 346 -8.77 12.17 12.84
CA SER A 346 -8.16 11.21 13.74
C SER A 346 -9.22 10.40 14.48
N GLU A 347 -8.89 9.15 14.76
CA GLU A 347 -9.72 8.30 15.61
C GLU A 347 -9.86 8.87 17.02
N GLN A 348 -11.03 8.66 17.60
CA GLN A 348 -11.26 8.95 18.99
C GLN A 348 -10.42 8.02 19.89
N SER A 349 -9.69 8.60 20.85
CA SER A 349 -8.93 7.83 21.82
C SER A 349 -9.84 6.99 22.73
N GLU A 350 -9.37 5.83 23.18
CA GLU A 350 -10.11 4.96 24.12
C GLU A 350 -10.50 5.67 25.42
N LYS A 351 -9.66 6.60 25.89
CA LYS A 351 -9.97 7.43 27.06
C LYS A 351 -11.18 8.33 26.79
N SER A 352 -11.20 8.99 25.62
CA SER A 352 -12.28 9.86 25.20
C SER A 352 -13.59 9.09 24.97
N LYS A 353 -13.52 7.88 24.39
CA LYS A 353 -14.67 6.97 24.26
C LYS A 353 -15.27 6.62 25.62
N LYS A 354 -14.44 6.21 26.58
CA LYS A 354 -14.87 5.86 27.95
C LYS A 354 -15.47 7.04 28.71
N ALA A 355 -15.00 8.25 28.43
CA ALA A 355 -15.54 9.48 29.01
C ALA A 355 -16.86 9.95 28.37
N GLY A 356 -17.36 9.26 27.34
CA GLY A 356 -18.62 9.60 26.68
C GLY A 356 -18.55 10.88 25.83
N HIS A 357 -17.34 11.34 25.47
CA HIS A 357 -17.21 12.49 24.58
C HIS A 357 -17.67 12.15 23.17
N THR A 358 -18.31 13.12 22.50
CA THR A 358 -18.69 12.98 21.09
C THR A 358 -17.43 12.87 20.20
N PRO A 359 -17.38 11.91 19.26
CA PRO A 359 -16.29 11.83 18.29
C PRO A 359 -16.11 13.12 17.49
N SER A 360 -14.86 13.48 17.16
CA SER A 360 -14.55 14.67 16.35
C SER A 360 -15.22 14.61 14.97
N SER A 361 -15.25 13.43 14.37
CA SER A 361 -15.92 13.12 13.11
C SER A 361 -17.41 13.48 13.09
N VAL A 362 -18.13 13.09 14.14
CA VAL A 362 -19.57 13.42 14.29
C VAL A 362 -19.75 14.93 14.41
N ARG A 363 -18.92 15.59 15.22
CA ARG A 363 -18.98 17.06 15.39
C ARG A 363 -18.73 17.80 14.08
N VAL A 364 -17.76 17.35 13.29
CA VAL A 364 -17.44 17.96 11.98
C VAL A 364 -18.58 17.74 11.00
N ILE A 365 -19.17 16.55 10.94
CA ILE A 365 -20.32 16.28 10.06
C ILE A 365 -21.53 17.13 10.43
N GLU A 366 -21.88 17.19 11.71
CA GLU A 366 -23.04 17.96 12.17
C GLU A 366 -22.86 19.45 11.87
N PHE A 367 -21.65 19.96 12.11
CA PHE A 367 -21.28 21.32 11.73
C PHE A 367 -21.41 21.55 10.22
N LEU A 368 -20.81 20.70 9.38
CA LEU A 368 -20.86 20.86 7.93
C LEU A 368 -22.30 20.75 7.39
N ARG A 369 -23.11 19.81 7.88
CA ARG A 369 -24.52 19.69 7.47
C ARG A 369 -25.36 20.91 7.82
N THR A 370 -25.02 21.59 8.91
CA THR A 370 -25.73 22.80 9.35
C THR A 370 -25.24 24.06 8.62
N SER A 371 -23.95 24.13 8.34
CA SER A 371 -23.29 25.36 7.85
C SER A 371 -22.95 25.35 6.36
N TYR A 372 -23.05 24.21 5.68
CA TYR A 372 -22.69 24.05 4.28
C TYR A 372 -23.86 23.52 3.47
N SER A 373 -24.77 24.42 3.10
CA SER A 373 -26.02 24.10 2.37
C SER A 373 -25.81 23.75 0.89
N GLU A 374 -24.64 24.07 0.32
CA GLU A 374 -24.36 23.89 -1.11
C GLU A 374 -24.09 22.43 -1.51
N TYR A 375 -23.73 21.56 -0.56
CA TYR A 375 -23.45 20.14 -0.83
C TYR A 375 -24.51 19.26 -0.20
N SER A 376 -25.27 18.57 -1.06
CA SER A 376 -26.39 17.74 -0.63
C SER A 376 -25.96 16.44 0.08
N GLU A 377 -24.71 15.98 -0.09
CA GLU A 377 -24.27 14.69 0.42
C GLU A 377 -22.91 14.76 1.15
N ILE A 378 -23.00 14.81 2.49
CA ILE A 378 -21.88 14.64 3.42
C ILE A 378 -22.01 13.28 4.10
N LEU A 379 -21.06 12.40 3.80
CA LEU A 379 -21.06 11.00 4.26
C LEU A 379 -19.99 10.76 5.32
N LEU A 380 -20.30 9.83 6.25
CA LEU A 380 -19.39 9.42 7.30
C LEU A 380 -18.82 8.04 7.00
N LEU A 381 -17.53 7.86 7.27
CA LEU A 381 -16.88 6.56 7.20
C LEU A 381 -15.93 6.37 8.38
N GLU A 382 -16.37 5.62 9.39
CA GLU A 382 -15.56 5.27 10.55
C GLU A 382 -15.41 3.76 10.71
N GLU A 383 -14.43 3.36 11.53
CA GLU A 383 -14.16 1.96 11.86
C GLU A 383 -15.34 1.31 12.59
N ASN A 384 -15.93 2.01 13.57
CA ASN A 384 -16.97 1.48 14.44
C ASN A 384 -18.39 1.53 13.83
N MET A 385 -18.52 1.97 12.58
CA MET A 385 -19.81 1.96 11.91
C MET A 385 -20.33 0.54 11.77
N ASN A 386 -21.66 0.39 11.92
CA ASN A 386 -22.30 -0.86 11.56
C ASN A 386 -21.98 -1.21 10.11
N PHE A 387 -21.66 -2.48 9.86
CA PHE A 387 -21.35 -3.02 8.53
C PHE A 387 -22.32 -2.58 7.44
N ASN A 388 -23.63 -2.57 7.73
CA ASN A 388 -24.67 -2.23 6.76
C ASN A 388 -24.61 -0.73 6.43
N LEU A 389 -24.54 0.12 7.45
CA LEU A 389 -24.39 1.58 7.27
C LEU A 389 -23.13 1.93 6.50
N ARG A 390 -22.01 1.26 6.83
CA ARG A 390 -20.74 1.41 6.13
C ARG A 390 -20.85 0.98 4.66
N ALA A 391 -21.52 -0.14 4.38
CA ALA A 391 -21.75 -0.60 3.01
C ALA A 391 -22.63 0.37 2.22
N THR A 392 -23.70 0.90 2.82
CA THR A 392 -24.57 1.92 2.23
C THR A 392 -23.78 3.19 1.91
N SER A 393 -23.02 3.72 2.87
CA SER A 393 -22.19 4.93 2.67
C SER A 393 -21.20 4.73 1.51
N LEU A 394 -20.60 3.55 1.39
CA LEU A 394 -19.69 3.23 0.28
C LEU A 394 -20.37 3.06 -1.07
N LEU A 395 -21.62 2.60 -1.09
CA LEU A 395 -22.41 2.53 -2.31
C LEU A 395 -22.83 3.92 -2.76
N GLU A 396 -23.27 4.77 -1.83
CA GLU A 396 -23.60 6.17 -2.07
C GLU A 396 -22.39 6.92 -2.61
N VAL A 397 -21.22 6.85 -1.95
CA VAL A 397 -19.97 7.45 -2.46
C VAL A 397 -19.67 7.05 -3.91
N ARG A 398 -20.02 5.83 -4.34
CA ARG A 398 -19.76 5.35 -5.71
C ARG A 398 -20.80 5.80 -6.73
N GLN A 399 -22.04 5.99 -6.29
CA GLN A 399 -23.14 6.41 -7.15
C GLN A 399 -23.16 7.94 -7.30
N SER A 400 -22.77 8.64 -6.24
CA SER A 400 -22.73 10.09 -6.18
C SER A 400 -21.49 10.61 -6.91
N GLY A 401 -21.72 11.32 -8.01
CA GLY A 401 -20.64 11.96 -8.79
C GLY A 401 -19.99 13.14 -8.07
N SER A 402 -20.61 13.64 -7.00
CA SER A 402 -20.13 14.73 -6.16
C SER A 402 -20.45 14.44 -4.68
N CYS A 403 -19.44 14.23 -3.84
CA CYS A 403 -19.62 13.84 -2.44
C CYS A 403 -18.47 14.34 -1.57
N ILE A 404 -18.78 14.75 -0.33
CA ILE A 404 -17.79 14.99 0.72
C ILE A 404 -17.81 13.80 1.67
N LEU A 405 -16.69 13.08 1.74
CA LEU A 405 -16.52 11.95 2.65
C LEU A 405 -15.67 12.35 3.84
N VAL A 406 -16.24 12.30 5.04
CA VAL A 406 -15.51 12.42 6.29
C VAL A 406 -15.09 11.03 6.75
N ALA A 407 -13.79 10.77 6.88
CA ALA A 407 -13.28 9.43 7.18
C ALA A 407 -12.12 9.41 8.20
N THR A 408 -12.00 8.29 8.92
CA THR A 408 -10.76 7.98 9.66
C THR A 408 -9.78 7.17 8.81
N ASP A 409 -8.49 7.18 9.17
CA ASP A 409 -7.44 6.44 8.44
C ASP A 409 -7.79 4.95 8.28
N ILE A 410 -8.17 4.30 9.39
CA ILE A 410 -8.60 2.90 9.41
C ILE A 410 -9.78 2.68 8.47
N ALA A 411 -10.74 3.59 8.54
CA ALA A 411 -11.96 3.45 7.78
C ALA A 411 -11.73 3.58 6.27
N ALA A 412 -10.75 4.36 5.82
CA ALA A 412 -10.45 4.54 4.39
C ALA A 412 -9.46 3.50 3.82
N ARG A 413 -8.74 2.75 4.65
CA ARG A 413 -7.76 1.72 4.21
C ARG A 413 -8.45 0.54 3.54
N GLY A 414 -7.85 0.01 2.47
CA GLY A 414 -8.43 -1.12 1.73
C GLY A 414 -9.74 -0.83 0.99
N ILE A 415 -10.19 0.42 0.94
CA ILE A 415 -11.40 0.81 0.22
C ILE A 415 -11.04 1.40 -1.14
N ASP A 416 -11.76 0.93 -2.15
CA ASP A 416 -11.78 1.56 -3.47
C ASP A 416 -12.82 2.68 -3.44
N LEU A 417 -12.33 3.85 -3.04
CA LEU A 417 -13.04 5.12 -3.14
C LEU A 417 -12.79 5.69 -4.54
N PRO A 418 -13.78 6.38 -5.14
CA PRO A 418 -13.57 7.12 -6.37
C PRO A 418 -12.40 8.10 -6.20
N GLU A 419 -11.68 8.33 -7.29
CA GLU A 419 -10.61 9.31 -7.32
C GLU A 419 -11.19 10.69 -6.99
N THR A 420 -10.58 11.36 -6.01
CA THR A 420 -10.99 12.69 -5.58
C THR A 420 -9.92 13.70 -5.94
N THR A 421 -10.31 14.95 -6.18
CA THR A 421 -9.37 16.03 -6.48
C THR A 421 -8.84 16.68 -5.20
N HIS A 422 -9.55 16.56 -4.08
CA HIS A 422 -9.20 17.25 -2.84
C HIS A 422 -9.16 16.29 -1.64
N VAL A 423 -8.07 16.38 -0.88
CA VAL A 423 -7.92 15.75 0.42
C VAL A 423 -7.65 16.84 1.47
N TYR A 424 -8.45 16.82 2.53
CA TYR A 424 -8.27 17.69 3.70
C TYR A 424 -7.85 16.82 4.89
N ASN A 425 -6.64 17.03 5.38
CA ASN A 425 -6.20 16.50 6.65
C ASN A 425 -6.67 17.46 7.75
N PHE A 426 -7.89 17.25 8.23
CA PHE A 426 -8.46 18.01 9.35
C PHE A 426 -7.64 17.80 10.62
N ASP A 427 -7.20 16.56 10.83
CA ASP A 427 -6.15 16.23 11.77
C ASP A 427 -4.93 15.74 10.99
N LEU A 428 -3.73 16.25 11.32
CA LEU A 428 -2.49 15.80 10.69
C LEU A 428 -2.28 14.29 10.96
N PRO A 429 -1.91 13.47 9.96
CA PRO A 429 -1.62 12.06 10.17
C PRO A 429 -0.44 11.87 11.14
N LYS A 430 -0.40 10.72 11.83
CA LYS A 430 0.65 10.41 12.82
C LYS A 430 2.00 10.11 12.20
N THR A 431 2.02 9.62 10.96
CA THR A 431 3.23 9.18 10.27
C THR A 431 3.22 9.64 8.80
N ALA A 432 4.42 9.73 8.20
CA ALA A 432 4.56 10.00 6.77
C ALA A 432 3.90 8.91 5.91
N VAL A 433 3.88 7.67 6.41
CA VAL A 433 3.22 6.54 5.76
C VAL A 433 1.70 6.76 5.67
N ASP A 434 1.08 7.21 6.77
CA ASP A 434 -0.34 7.54 6.78
C ASP A 434 -0.61 8.73 5.84
N TYR A 435 0.26 9.74 5.83
CA TYR A 435 0.17 10.86 4.89
C TYR A 435 0.19 10.39 3.42
N LEU A 436 1.11 9.51 3.07
CA LEU A 436 1.21 8.92 1.73
C LEU A 436 -0.08 8.17 1.37
N HIS A 437 -0.64 7.39 2.30
CA HIS A 437 -1.89 6.65 2.07
C HIS A 437 -3.13 7.55 1.92
N ARG A 438 -3.19 8.66 2.64
CA ARG A 438 -4.24 9.68 2.46
C ARG A 438 -4.09 10.39 1.11
N SER A 439 -2.87 10.75 0.75
CA SER A 439 -2.55 11.40 -0.53
C SER A 439 -2.88 10.52 -1.73
N GLY A 440 -2.64 9.20 -1.63
CA GLY A 440 -3.00 8.22 -2.65
C GLY A 440 -4.51 7.96 -2.83
N ARG A 441 -5.37 8.75 -2.19
CA ARG A 441 -6.82 8.84 -2.51
C ARG A 441 -7.12 9.83 -3.63
N THR A 442 -6.09 10.56 -4.06
CA THR A 442 -6.05 11.43 -5.23
C THR A 442 -4.98 10.91 -6.20
N ALA A 443 -4.94 11.45 -7.42
CA ALA A 443 -3.87 11.19 -8.40
C ALA A 443 -3.55 9.70 -8.63
N ARG A 444 -4.57 8.86 -8.79
CA ARG A 444 -4.42 7.42 -9.07
C ARG A 444 -4.21 7.13 -10.55
N LYS A 445 -4.58 8.05 -11.43
CA LYS A 445 -4.26 7.96 -12.86
C LYS A 445 -2.88 8.56 -13.12
N PRO A 446 -1.87 7.75 -13.49
CA PRO A 446 -0.65 8.30 -14.04
C PRO A 446 -1.04 9.12 -15.28
N PHE A 447 -0.48 10.32 -15.41
CA PHE A 447 -0.71 11.24 -16.55
C PHE A 447 -2.09 11.94 -16.60
N SER A 448 -2.83 12.01 -15.49
CA SER A 448 -3.93 12.99 -15.40
C SER A 448 -3.37 14.41 -15.24
N ASP A 449 -3.83 15.34 -16.07
CA ASP A 449 -3.51 16.78 -15.95
C ASP A 449 -4.33 17.46 -14.83
N GLU A 450 -5.26 16.74 -14.20
CA GLU A 450 -6.05 17.27 -13.09
C GLU A 450 -5.16 17.53 -11.86
N LYS A 451 -5.02 18.80 -11.51
CA LYS A 451 -4.35 19.22 -10.27
C LYS A 451 -5.13 18.69 -9.08
N CYS A 452 -4.44 17.93 -8.24
CA CYS A 452 -4.99 17.39 -7.01
C CYS A 452 -4.41 18.14 -5.81
N THR A 453 -5.24 18.48 -4.84
CA THR A 453 -4.85 19.35 -3.72
C THR A 453 -4.94 18.60 -2.39
N ILE A 454 -3.87 18.67 -1.60
CA ILE A 454 -3.80 18.11 -0.25
C ILE A 454 -3.60 19.25 0.74
N THR A 455 -4.56 19.43 1.63
CA THR A 455 -4.60 20.56 2.58
C THR A 455 -4.46 20.07 4.00
N ASN A 456 -3.47 20.59 4.72
CA ASN A 456 -3.16 20.18 6.08
C ASN A 456 -3.56 21.26 7.08
N MET A 457 -4.46 20.92 7.99
CA MET A 457 -4.83 21.80 9.09
C MET A 457 -3.95 21.44 10.28
N ILE A 458 -2.99 22.31 10.60
CA ILE A 458 -1.99 22.03 11.63
C ILE A 458 -2.06 23.08 12.73
N THR A 459 -1.76 22.67 13.94
CA THR A 459 -1.39 23.61 15.02
C THR A 459 0.05 24.07 14.83
N PRO A 460 0.47 25.19 15.47
CA PRO A 460 1.88 25.61 15.44
C PRO A 460 2.85 24.52 15.90
N LYS A 461 2.41 23.66 16.84
CA LYS A 461 3.20 22.55 17.36
C LYS A 461 3.33 21.41 16.36
N GLU A 462 2.45 21.27 15.39
CA GLU A 462 2.50 20.19 14.40
C GLU A 462 3.35 20.52 13.17
N ARG A 463 3.83 21.77 13.04
CA ARG A 463 4.67 22.21 11.90
C ARG A 463 5.93 21.36 11.73
N PHE A 464 6.58 20.98 12.83
CA PHE A 464 7.78 20.13 12.78
C PHE A 464 7.46 18.71 12.31
N VAL A 465 6.26 18.21 12.62
CA VAL A 465 5.80 16.88 12.18
C VAL A 465 5.56 16.91 10.67
N LEU A 466 4.87 17.94 10.16
CA LEU A 466 4.69 18.14 8.73
C LEU A 466 6.03 18.29 8.00
N GLN A 467 6.99 19.03 8.58
CA GLN A 467 8.34 19.17 8.01
C GLN A 467 9.08 17.84 7.88
N ARG A 468 8.90 16.96 8.87
CA ARG A 468 9.43 15.60 8.78
C ARG A 468 8.80 14.84 7.61
N PHE A 469 7.51 15.01 7.35
CA PHE A 469 6.85 14.38 6.19
C PHE A 469 7.39 14.95 4.88
N GLU A 470 7.56 16.27 4.77
CA GLU A 470 8.18 16.94 3.61
C GLU A 470 9.55 16.31 3.27
N ASN A 471 10.39 16.10 4.30
CA ASN A 471 11.71 15.49 4.14
C ASN A 471 11.65 13.98 3.82
N GLU A 472 10.76 13.24 4.48
CA GLU A 472 10.67 11.77 4.33
C GLU A 472 10.03 11.36 3.00
N LEU A 473 9.15 12.19 2.45
CA LEU A 473 8.42 11.95 1.20
C LEU A 473 8.86 12.87 0.05
N MET A 474 9.84 13.73 0.28
CA MET A 474 10.46 14.62 -0.72
C MET A 474 9.43 15.50 -1.45
N PHE A 475 8.59 16.23 -0.71
CA PHE A 475 7.65 17.21 -1.25
C PHE A 475 7.74 18.55 -0.51
N HIS A 476 7.17 19.59 -1.09
CA HIS A 476 7.06 20.92 -0.48
C HIS A 476 5.60 21.28 -0.20
N CYS A 477 5.31 21.77 1.00
CA CYS A 477 3.99 22.18 1.42
C CYS A 477 3.91 23.71 1.53
N ASN A 478 3.04 24.34 0.75
CA ASN A 478 2.88 25.80 0.76
C ASN A 478 1.96 26.26 1.90
N GLU A 479 2.33 27.34 2.60
CA GLU A 479 1.48 27.94 3.61
C GLU A 479 0.34 28.74 2.95
N LEU A 480 -0.89 28.52 3.42
CA LEU A 480 -2.04 29.35 3.07
C LEU A 480 -2.24 30.41 4.15
N SER A 481 -2.14 31.67 3.74
CA SER A 481 -2.60 32.79 4.55
C SER A 481 -4.10 32.96 4.30
N LEU A 482 -4.93 32.58 5.28
CA LEU A 482 -6.39 32.73 5.24
C LEU A 482 -6.84 33.96 6.02
#